data_AF-A0A934YGW8-F1
#
_entry.id   AF-A0A934YGW8-F1
#
_cell.length_a   1.000
_cell.length_b   1.000
_cell.length_c   1.000
_cell.angle_alpha   90.00
_cell.angle_beta   90.00
_cell.angle_gamma   90.00
#
_symmetry.space_group_name_H-M   'P 1'
#
loop_
_entity.id
_entity.type
_entity.pdbx_description
1 polymer ?
#
loop_
_entity_poly.entity_id
_entity_poly.type
_entity_poly.pdbx_seq_one_letter_code
_entity_poly.pdbx_strand_id
1 'polypeptide(L)'
;MAEATEKKAAVIGSGLAARMERAEAAKKGKKKSPAEVQREVRELSKPKADPPPLQMRKIYLRVGVVVGVLGVVSLIVPPPYGLYTKIAFGVVLVAAVGVLVWLDRYVKKTQALSAILRGADTDDGRKEALKAISEQFKKGDTQALLARAQLEMQEDPRKAQATLESIDLDKQLAPVAGQVRAMRAMIHLTHGETAEAKKLVEDLELGKQQEPKTRVMFATVAGEAWARTGQAQKALDTLELFNPDDAENEELRPQMWRARAFAYAALSDQKGVGRALRKLADMNVQLLGMFVGQKKIHPLLEKEAKSLVQKLGAVPRPKMMRQKL
;
A
#
# COMPACT_ATOMS: atom_id res chain seq x y z
N MET A 1 47.81 42.77 12.36
CA MET A 1 46.81 42.61 11.28
C MET A 1 47.17 41.52 10.26
N ALA A 2 48.45 41.15 10.06
CA ALA A 2 48.84 40.08 9.12
C ALA A 2 48.35 38.67 9.51
N GLU A 3 48.31 38.35 10.80
CA GLU A 3 47.95 37.02 11.32
C GLU A 3 46.45 36.66 11.18
N ALA A 4 45.57 37.67 11.06
CA ALA A 4 44.13 37.48 10.90
C ALA A 4 43.73 37.14 9.45
N THR A 5 44.53 37.56 8.48
CA THR A 5 44.35 37.28 7.05
C THR A 5 44.76 35.86 6.68
N GLU A 6 45.78 35.30 7.34
CA GLU A 6 46.30 33.96 7.04
C GLU A 6 45.37 32.84 7.54
N LYS A 7 44.76 33.02 8.72
CA LYS A 7 43.74 32.10 9.24
C LYS A 7 42.44 32.09 8.41
N LYS A 8 42.06 33.22 7.79
CA LYS A 8 40.89 33.28 6.90
C LYS A 8 41.14 32.58 5.56
N ALA A 9 42.35 32.65 5.01
CA ALA A 9 42.70 31.94 3.78
C ALA A 9 42.74 30.40 3.97
N ALA A 10 43.25 29.92 5.12
CA ALA A 10 43.29 28.50 5.44
C ALA A 10 41.90 27.85 5.65
N VAL A 11 40.93 28.61 6.19
CA VAL A 11 39.55 28.13 6.41
C VAL A 11 38.75 28.08 5.09
N ILE A 12 39.04 28.95 4.13
CA ILE A 12 38.39 28.93 2.81
C ILE A 12 38.95 27.81 1.92
N GLY A 13 40.25 27.52 2.01
CA GLY A 13 40.90 26.42 1.28
C GLY A 13 40.44 25.02 1.72
N SER A 14 40.28 24.79 3.04
CA SER A 14 39.85 23.48 3.57
C SER A 14 38.38 23.18 3.29
N GLY A 15 37.51 24.20 3.26
CA GLY A 15 36.10 24.07 2.90
C GLY A 15 35.87 23.76 1.42
N LEU A 16 36.74 24.28 0.53
CA LEU A 16 36.65 24.02 -0.91
C LEU A 16 37.20 22.62 -1.25
N ALA A 17 38.30 22.20 -0.63
CA ALA A 17 38.83 20.84 -0.76
C ALA A 17 37.82 19.80 -0.25
N ALA A 18 37.20 20.01 0.91
CA ALA A 18 36.16 19.13 1.43
C ALA A 18 34.88 19.12 0.59
N ARG A 19 34.56 20.22 -0.12
CA ARG A 19 33.45 20.27 -1.09
C ARG A 19 33.78 19.55 -2.39
N MET A 20 35.02 19.63 -2.88
CA MET A 20 35.47 18.91 -4.07
C MET A 20 35.61 17.41 -3.80
N GLU A 21 36.07 17.02 -2.60
CA GLU A 21 36.16 15.62 -2.19
C GLU A 21 34.78 15.00 -1.96
N ARG A 22 33.81 15.75 -1.41
CA ARG A 22 32.39 15.33 -1.37
C ARG A 22 31.74 15.29 -2.76
N ALA A 23 32.15 16.15 -3.69
CA ALA A 23 31.68 16.14 -5.07
C ALA A 23 32.30 14.99 -5.90
N GLU A 24 33.52 14.55 -5.58
CA GLU A 24 34.13 13.33 -6.14
C GLU A 24 33.59 12.05 -5.49
N ALA A 25 33.34 12.04 -4.19
CA ALA A 25 32.71 10.90 -3.50
C ALA A 25 31.26 10.69 -3.96
N ALA A 26 30.52 11.77 -4.23
CA ALA A 26 29.19 11.70 -4.86
C ALA A 26 29.22 11.24 -6.33
N LYS A 27 30.39 11.28 -7.00
CA LYS A 27 30.60 10.76 -8.35
C LYS A 27 31.08 9.30 -8.39
N LYS A 28 31.55 8.73 -7.27
CA LYS A 28 32.09 7.35 -7.21
C LYS A 28 31.11 6.27 -6.74
N GLY A 29 29.93 6.64 -6.23
CA GLY A 29 28.78 5.74 -6.23
C GLY A 29 28.10 5.81 -7.59
N LYS A 30 28.32 4.82 -8.47
CA LYS A 30 27.52 4.68 -9.72
C LYS A 30 26.04 4.77 -9.32
N LYS A 31 25.38 5.89 -9.63
CA LYS A 31 23.92 6.00 -9.54
C LYS A 31 23.37 4.90 -10.45
N LYS A 32 22.91 3.80 -9.85
CA LYS A 32 22.24 2.72 -10.56
C LYS A 32 21.14 3.35 -11.41
N SER A 33 21.04 2.96 -12.68
CA SER A 33 20.01 3.53 -13.55
C SER A 33 18.61 3.23 -12.96
N PRO A 34 17.58 4.07 -13.19
CA PRO A 34 16.23 3.77 -12.73
C PRO A 34 15.76 2.37 -13.14
N ALA A 35 16.19 1.90 -14.32
CA ALA A 35 15.92 0.55 -14.80
C ALA A 35 16.64 -0.55 -13.99
N GLU A 36 17.88 -0.32 -13.54
CA GLU A 36 18.61 -1.24 -12.66
C GLU A 36 17.98 -1.29 -11.26
N VAL A 37 17.59 -0.14 -10.71
CA VAL A 37 16.89 -0.08 -9.41
C VAL A 37 15.53 -0.78 -9.50
N GLN A 38 14.77 -0.57 -10.57
CA GLN A 38 13.51 -1.28 -10.81
C GLN A 38 13.72 -2.80 -10.91
N ARG A 39 14.78 -3.25 -11.60
CA ARG A 39 15.12 -4.68 -11.69
C ARG A 39 15.48 -5.26 -10.32
N GLU A 40 16.30 -4.57 -9.54
CA GLU A 40 16.69 -5.01 -8.19
C GLU A 40 15.50 -5.04 -7.24
N VAL A 41 14.64 -4.02 -7.26
CA VAL A 41 13.38 -4.01 -6.51
C VAL A 41 12.49 -5.16 -6.94
N ARG A 42 12.40 -5.46 -8.25
CA ARG A 42 11.63 -6.59 -8.78
C ARG A 42 12.21 -7.94 -8.35
N GLU A 43 13.53 -8.09 -8.34
CA GLU A 43 14.19 -9.32 -7.89
C GLU A 43 14.02 -9.56 -6.38
N LEU A 44 14.20 -8.52 -5.57
CA LEU A 44 13.90 -8.54 -4.14
C LEU A 44 12.41 -8.76 -3.87
N SER A 45 11.57 -8.39 -4.85
CA SER A 45 10.13 -8.53 -4.77
C SER A 45 9.61 -9.92 -5.11
N LYS A 46 10.39 -10.78 -5.77
CA LYS A 46 9.93 -12.12 -6.14
C LYS A 46 9.51 -12.87 -4.87
N PRO A 47 8.31 -13.48 -4.85
CA PRO A 47 7.87 -14.27 -3.70
C PRO A 47 8.93 -15.35 -3.42
N LYS A 48 9.45 -15.40 -2.18
CA LYS A 48 10.04 -16.65 -1.70
C LYS A 48 8.89 -17.66 -1.73
N ALA A 49 9.09 -18.76 -2.47
CA ALA A 49 8.12 -19.80 -2.81
C ALA A 49 6.80 -19.72 -2.02
N ASP A 50 5.68 -19.57 -2.73
CA ASP A 50 4.35 -19.46 -2.11
C ASP A 50 4.19 -20.55 -1.03
N PRO A 51 3.82 -20.18 0.21
CA PRO A 51 3.52 -21.17 1.21
C PRO A 51 2.44 -22.09 0.64
N PRO A 52 2.61 -23.42 0.71
CA PRO A 52 1.68 -24.34 0.08
C PRO A 52 0.26 -24.05 0.59
N PRO A 53 -0.77 -24.14 -0.28
CA PRO A 53 -2.14 -23.84 0.11
C PRO A 53 -2.48 -24.59 1.40
N LEU A 54 -3.17 -23.91 2.32
CA LEU A 54 -3.49 -24.42 3.66
C LEU A 54 -4.40 -25.65 3.56
N GLN A 55 -3.77 -26.82 3.37
CA GLN A 55 -4.45 -28.09 3.35
C GLN A 55 -4.60 -28.56 4.79
N MET A 56 -5.74 -28.26 5.41
CA MET A 56 -6.01 -28.57 6.82
C MET A 56 -5.70 -30.03 7.15
N ARG A 57 -6.05 -30.97 6.25
CA ARG A 57 -5.71 -32.39 6.37
C ARG A 57 -4.21 -32.64 6.53
N LYS A 58 -3.36 -31.95 5.76
CA LYS A 58 -1.89 -32.06 5.85
C LYS A 58 -1.36 -31.36 7.10
N ILE A 59 -1.97 -30.26 7.53
CA ILE A 59 -1.59 -29.58 8.78
C ILE A 59 -1.89 -30.48 9.98
N TYR A 60 -3.10 -31.03 10.06
CA TYR A 60 -3.47 -32.00 11.10
C TYR A 60 -2.53 -33.21 11.10
N LEU A 61 -2.20 -33.75 9.92
CA LEU A 61 -1.27 -34.87 9.81
C LEU A 61 0.13 -34.49 10.32
N ARG A 62 0.69 -33.35 9.92
CA ARG A 62 2.03 -32.91 10.35
C ARG A 62 2.10 -32.63 11.85
N VAL A 63 1.11 -31.91 12.38
CA VAL A 63 1.03 -31.63 13.82
C VAL A 63 0.84 -32.93 14.59
N GLY A 64 -0.05 -33.82 14.11
CA GLY A 64 -0.28 -35.13 14.71
C GLY A 64 0.97 -36.01 14.73
N VAL A 65 1.76 -36.02 13.67
CA VAL A 65 3.04 -36.76 13.62
C VAL A 65 4.04 -36.20 14.63
N VAL A 66 4.23 -34.87 14.68
CA VAL A 66 5.18 -34.24 15.63
C VAL A 66 4.76 -34.48 17.08
N VAL A 67 3.48 -34.27 17.39
CA VAL A 67 2.93 -34.53 18.73
C VAL A 67 3.02 -36.01 19.07
N GLY A 68 2.76 -36.91 18.12
CA GLY A 68 2.90 -38.35 18.30
C GLY A 68 4.33 -38.76 18.66
N VAL A 69 5.33 -38.24 17.93
CA VAL A 69 6.75 -38.48 18.22
C VAL A 69 7.13 -37.96 19.61
N LEU A 70 6.73 -36.74 19.97
CA LEU A 70 6.97 -36.19 21.30
C LEU A 70 6.30 -37.01 22.41
N GLY A 71 5.11 -37.57 22.14
CA GLY A 71 4.41 -38.46 23.06
C GLY A 71 5.16 -39.76 23.30
N VAL A 72 5.66 -40.39 22.24
CA VAL A 72 6.48 -41.62 22.34
C VAL A 72 7.78 -41.34 23.11
N VAL A 73 8.48 -40.25 22.79
CA VAL A 73 9.71 -39.87 23.52
C VAL A 73 9.40 -39.64 25.01
N SER A 74 8.30 -38.97 25.34
CA SER A 74 7.90 -38.71 26.73
C SER A 74 7.64 -39.98 27.54
N LEU A 75 7.16 -41.07 26.90
CA LEU A 75 6.90 -42.35 27.57
C LEU A 75 8.16 -43.17 27.88
N ILE A 76 9.24 -42.98 27.10
CA ILE A 76 10.46 -43.78 27.20
C ILE A 76 11.45 -43.20 28.23
N VAL A 77 11.29 -41.93 28.66
CA VAL A 77 12.21 -41.29 29.61
C VAL A 77 12.09 -41.89 31.02
N PRO A 78 13.17 -42.47 31.58
CA PRO A 78 13.15 -43.10 32.91
C PRO A 78 13.18 -42.08 34.07
N PRO A 79 12.92 -42.52 35.31
CA PRO A 79 13.04 -41.68 36.51
C PRO A 79 14.46 -41.12 36.71
N PRO A 80 14.63 -39.94 37.35
CA PRO A 80 13.61 -39.11 38.01
C PRO A 80 12.86 -38.14 37.07
N TYR A 81 13.28 -38.01 35.80
CA TYR A 81 12.74 -37.00 34.88
C TYR A 81 11.42 -37.39 34.20
N GLY A 82 11.06 -38.68 34.20
CA GLY A 82 9.89 -39.22 33.49
C GLY A 82 8.52 -38.67 33.91
N LEU A 83 8.37 -38.10 35.12
CA LEU A 83 7.12 -37.43 35.50
C LEU A 83 7.00 -36.04 34.85
N TYR A 84 8.10 -35.27 34.86
CA TYR A 84 8.15 -33.93 34.28
C TYR A 84 7.94 -33.94 32.76
N THR A 85 8.49 -34.94 32.06
CA THR A 85 8.31 -35.07 30.61
C THR A 85 6.86 -35.39 30.23
N LYS A 86 6.14 -36.17 31.05
CA LYS A 86 4.72 -36.49 30.83
C LYS A 86 3.83 -35.27 31.06
N ILE A 87 4.09 -34.50 32.11
CA ILE A 87 3.37 -33.24 32.38
C ILE A 87 3.64 -32.24 31.25
N ALA A 88 4.91 -32.06 30.86
CA ALA A 88 5.28 -31.17 29.76
C ALA A 88 4.60 -31.57 28.44
N PHE A 89 4.56 -32.87 28.13
CA PHE A 89 3.85 -33.37 26.96
C PHE A 89 2.34 -33.09 27.02
N GLY A 90 1.70 -33.28 28.18
CA GLY A 90 0.29 -32.96 28.39
C GLY A 90 -0.02 -31.48 28.09
N VAL A 91 0.84 -30.56 28.54
CA VAL A 91 0.70 -29.13 28.25
C VAL A 91 0.84 -28.85 26.75
N VAL A 92 1.86 -29.42 26.09
CA VAL A 92 2.07 -29.27 24.64
C VAL A 92 0.88 -29.82 23.85
N LEU A 93 0.32 -30.95 24.26
CA LEU A 93 -0.84 -31.56 23.62
C LEU A 93 -2.08 -30.65 23.72
N VAL A 94 -2.38 -30.11 24.90
CA VAL A 94 -3.51 -29.18 25.10
C VAL A 94 -3.30 -27.91 24.26
N ALA A 95 -2.09 -27.35 24.26
CA ALA A 95 -1.77 -26.18 23.45
C ALA A 95 -1.94 -26.46 21.94
N ALA A 96 -1.47 -27.62 21.47
CA ALA A 96 -1.60 -28.03 20.07
C ALA A 96 -3.09 -28.16 19.67
N VAL A 97 -3.91 -28.81 20.49
CA VAL A 97 -5.37 -28.91 20.27
C VAL A 97 -6.01 -27.53 20.24
N GLY A 98 -5.65 -26.64 21.17
CA GLY A 98 -6.14 -25.26 21.21
C GLY A 98 -5.82 -24.48 19.92
N VAL A 99 -4.58 -24.56 19.43
CA VAL A 99 -4.15 -23.92 18.18
C VAL A 99 -4.91 -24.49 16.97
N LEU A 100 -5.09 -25.82 16.91
CA LEU A 100 -5.82 -26.47 15.83
C LEU A 100 -7.29 -26.05 15.77
N VAL A 101 -7.97 -26.00 16.92
CA VAL A 101 -9.37 -25.52 17.02
C VAL A 101 -9.48 -24.05 16.62
N TRP A 102 -8.53 -23.22 17.06
CA TRP A 102 -8.47 -21.81 16.68
C TRP A 102 -8.26 -21.63 15.17
N LEU A 103 -7.33 -22.39 14.57
CA LEU A 103 -7.04 -22.34 13.13
C LEU A 103 -8.25 -22.79 12.30
N ASP A 104 -8.95 -23.86 12.71
CA ASP A 104 -10.16 -24.33 12.03
C ASP A 104 -11.26 -23.25 12.02
N ARG A 105 -11.48 -22.59 13.17
CA ARG A 105 -12.42 -21.47 13.26
C ARG A 105 -12.00 -20.29 12.38
N TYR A 106 -10.71 -19.96 12.37
CA TYR A 106 -10.19 -18.88 11.55
C TYR A 106 -10.38 -19.14 10.05
N VAL A 107 -10.03 -20.34 9.58
CA VAL A 107 -10.19 -20.73 8.17
C VAL A 107 -11.65 -20.72 7.74
N LYS A 108 -12.55 -21.31 8.52
CA LYS A 108 -14.00 -21.30 8.23
C LYS A 108 -14.56 -19.89 8.13
N LYS A 109 -14.12 -19.00 9.03
CA LYS A 109 -14.53 -17.59 9.02
C LYS A 109 -14.07 -16.86 7.76
N THR A 110 -12.81 -17.05 7.35
CA THR A 110 -12.26 -16.47 6.11
C THR A 110 -12.97 -17.02 4.88
N GLN A 111 -13.30 -18.32 4.86
CA GLN A 111 -14.07 -18.94 3.77
C GLN A 111 -15.49 -18.37 3.69
N ALA A 112 -16.17 -18.19 4.82
CA ALA A 112 -17.50 -17.58 4.87
C ALA A 112 -17.47 -16.15 4.31
N LEU A 113 -16.48 -15.35 4.71
CA LEU A 113 -16.30 -13.99 4.20
C LEU A 113 -16.03 -14.00 2.69
N SER A 114 -15.16 -14.89 2.21
CA SER A 114 -14.88 -15.03 0.77
C SER A 114 -16.11 -15.47 -0.03
N ALA A 115 -16.92 -16.38 0.51
CA ALA A 115 -18.15 -16.83 -0.12
C ALA A 115 -19.16 -15.68 -0.29
N ILE A 116 -19.29 -14.82 0.72
CA ILE A 116 -20.12 -13.61 0.65
C ILE A 116 -19.61 -12.66 -0.42
N LEU A 117 -18.29 -12.41 -0.47
CA LEU A 117 -17.70 -11.46 -1.42
C LEU A 117 -17.80 -11.92 -2.87
N ARG A 118 -17.79 -13.23 -3.15
CA ARG A 118 -17.95 -13.77 -4.52
C ARG A 118 -19.31 -13.46 -5.15
N GLY A 119 -20.34 -13.17 -4.35
CA GLY A 119 -21.66 -12.79 -4.85
C GLY A 119 -21.82 -11.28 -5.06
N ALA A 120 -20.81 -10.46 -4.72
CA ALA A 120 -20.94 -9.02 -4.61
C ALA A 120 -20.63 -8.23 -5.91
N ASP A 121 -20.60 -8.91 -7.06
CA ASP A 121 -20.26 -8.32 -8.36
C ASP A 121 -21.40 -7.51 -8.99
N THR A 122 -22.63 -7.63 -8.45
CA THR A 122 -23.81 -6.85 -8.86
C THR A 122 -24.22 -5.88 -7.76
N ASP A 123 -24.98 -4.83 -8.08
CA ASP A 123 -25.45 -3.87 -7.08
C ASP A 123 -26.31 -4.52 -5.98
N ASP A 124 -27.17 -5.47 -6.35
CA ASP A 124 -28.01 -6.19 -5.38
C ASP A 124 -27.18 -7.20 -4.57
N GLY A 125 -26.26 -7.93 -5.22
CA GLY A 125 -25.33 -8.82 -4.53
C GLY A 125 -24.42 -8.08 -3.55
N ARG A 126 -24.02 -6.85 -3.86
CA ARG A 126 -23.25 -5.99 -2.96
C ARG A 126 -24.05 -5.60 -1.73
N LYS A 127 -25.32 -5.21 -1.88
CA LYS A 127 -26.21 -4.89 -0.75
C LYS A 127 -26.43 -6.11 0.15
N GLU A 128 -26.65 -7.28 -0.45
CA GLU A 128 -26.77 -8.54 0.27
C GLU A 128 -25.49 -8.89 1.02
N ALA A 129 -24.32 -8.72 0.39
CA ALA A 129 -23.03 -8.94 1.02
C ALA A 129 -22.79 -7.98 2.19
N LEU A 130 -23.11 -6.70 2.05
CA LEU A 130 -23.01 -5.71 3.14
C LEU A 130 -23.90 -6.08 4.33
N LYS A 131 -25.11 -6.58 4.06
CA LYS A 131 -26.04 -7.07 5.08
C LYS A 131 -25.49 -8.32 5.76
N ALA A 132 -25.07 -9.32 4.99
CA ALA A 132 -24.52 -10.57 5.50
C ALA A 132 -23.26 -10.33 6.35
N ILE A 133 -22.36 -9.44 5.93
CA ILE A 133 -21.18 -9.07 6.72
C ILE A 133 -21.58 -8.45 8.06
N SER A 134 -22.60 -7.57 8.05
CA SER A 134 -23.05 -6.88 9.26
C SER A 134 -23.77 -7.80 10.26
N GLU A 135 -24.44 -8.86 9.78
CA GLU A 135 -25.18 -9.82 10.60
C GLU A 135 -24.30 -10.98 11.11
N GLN A 136 -23.42 -11.52 10.25
CA GLN A 136 -22.69 -12.76 10.53
C GLN A 136 -21.34 -12.53 11.24
N PHE A 137 -20.79 -11.31 11.21
CA PHE A 137 -19.49 -11.01 11.78
C PHE A 137 -19.61 -10.08 12.99
N LYS A 138 -18.70 -10.25 13.94
CA LYS A 138 -18.71 -9.47 15.19
C LYS A 138 -18.34 -8.01 14.90
N LYS A 139 -18.94 -7.09 15.65
CA LYS A 139 -18.49 -5.68 15.69
C LYS A 139 -17.01 -5.64 16.11
N GLY A 140 -16.19 -4.95 15.32
CA GLY A 140 -14.74 -4.85 15.54
C GLY A 140 -13.90 -5.94 14.86
N ASP A 141 -14.50 -6.83 14.07
CA ASP A 141 -13.76 -7.76 13.24
C ASP A 141 -13.08 -7.06 12.05
N THR A 142 -11.78 -6.77 12.19
CA THR A 142 -11.01 -6.00 11.20
C THR A 142 -11.13 -6.54 9.77
N GLN A 143 -11.13 -7.87 9.59
CA GLN A 143 -11.22 -8.47 8.26
C GLN A 143 -12.60 -8.23 7.63
N ALA A 144 -13.66 -8.37 8.43
CA ALA A 144 -15.01 -8.07 8.00
C ALA A 144 -15.21 -6.57 7.71
N LEU A 145 -14.61 -5.69 8.54
CA LEU A 145 -14.64 -4.24 8.33
C LEU A 145 -13.88 -3.82 7.07
N LEU A 146 -12.72 -4.42 6.80
CA LEU A 146 -11.96 -4.20 5.56
C LEU A 146 -12.77 -4.64 4.33
N ALA A 147 -13.34 -5.84 4.35
CA ALA A 147 -14.18 -6.35 3.27
C ALA A 147 -15.40 -5.46 3.04
N ARG A 148 -16.08 -5.05 4.12
CA ARG A 148 -17.19 -4.11 4.08
C ARG A 148 -16.78 -2.78 3.46
N ALA A 149 -15.66 -2.21 3.87
CA ALA A 149 -15.16 -0.95 3.33
C ALA A 149 -14.83 -1.06 1.84
N GLN A 150 -14.29 -2.19 1.36
CA GLN A 150 -14.04 -2.41 -0.07
C GLN A 150 -15.32 -2.39 -0.90
N LEU A 151 -16.41 -2.98 -0.38
CA LEU A 151 -17.72 -2.94 -1.02
C LEU A 151 -18.30 -1.51 -0.97
N GLU A 152 -18.29 -0.87 0.21
CA GLU A 152 -18.80 0.49 0.38
C GLU A 152 -18.06 1.50 -0.51
N MET A 153 -16.77 1.29 -0.79
CA MET A 153 -15.96 2.20 -1.62
C MET A 153 -16.48 2.33 -3.05
N GLN A 154 -17.20 1.33 -3.56
CA GLN A 154 -17.81 1.38 -4.90
C GLN A 154 -19.05 2.29 -4.94
N GLU A 155 -19.79 2.39 -3.83
CA GLU A 155 -21.05 3.14 -3.72
C GLU A 155 -20.86 4.52 -3.09
N ASP A 156 -20.25 4.53 -1.90
CA ASP A 156 -20.03 5.70 -1.07
C ASP A 156 -18.64 5.63 -0.41
N PRO A 157 -17.63 6.27 -1.02
CA PRO A 157 -16.29 6.36 -0.45
C PRO A 157 -16.25 6.94 0.96
N ARG A 158 -17.20 7.81 1.36
CA ARG A 158 -17.24 8.38 2.72
C ARG A 158 -17.76 7.37 3.73
N LYS A 159 -18.74 6.56 3.35
CA LYS A 159 -19.19 5.44 4.19
C LYS A 159 -18.06 4.43 4.42
N ALA A 160 -17.33 4.09 3.36
CA ALA A 160 -16.14 3.24 3.46
C ALA A 160 -15.09 3.84 4.39
N GLN A 161 -14.86 5.16 4.31
CA GLN A 161 -13.95 5.86 5.20
C GLN A 161 -14.35 5.73 6.67
N ALA A 162 -15.62 5.95 7.00
CA ALA A 162 -16.13 5.80 8.36
C ALA A 162 -15.96 4.36 8.88
N THR A 163 -16.19 3.35 8.02
CA THR A 163 -15.94 1.95 8.35
C THR A 163 -14.46 1.70 8.64
N LEU A 164 -13.55 2.22 7.82
CA LEU A 164 -12.10 2.08 8.05
C LEU A 164 -11.62 2.83 9.30
N GLU A 165 -12.21 3.98 9.61
CA GLU A 165 -11.92 4.77 10.82
C GLU A 165 -12.38 4.09 12.11
N SER A 166 -13.36 3.19 12.03
CA SER A 166 -13.79 2.37 13.17
C SER A 166 -12.76 1.29 13.57
N ILE A 167 -11.76 1.03 12.72
CA ILE A 167 -10.69 0.08 13.02
C ILE A 167 -9.65 0.75 13.90
N ASP A 168 -9.50 0.22 15.11
CA ASP A 168 -8.43 0.59 16.03
C ASP A 168 -7.08 0.06 15.53
N LEU A 169 -6.27 0.96 14.95
CA LEU A 169 -4.99 0.65 14.31
C LEU A 169 -3.93 0.15 15.30
N ASP A 170 -3.99 0.57 16.56
CA ASP A 170 -2.98 0.22 17.59
C ASP A 170 -3.12 -1.24 18.04
N LYS A 171 -4.32 -1.81 17.85
CA LYS A 171 -4.61 -3.22 18.11
C LYS A 171 -4.36 -4.13 16.91
N GLN A 172 -3.98 -3.58 15.76
CA GLN A 172 -3.73 -4.37 14.55
C GLN A 172 -2.26 -4.70 14.38
N LEU A 173 -1.99 -5.82 13.73
CA LEU A 173 -0.66 -6.13 13.23
C LEU A 173 -0.25 -5.09 12.17
N ALA A 174 1.02 -4.70 12.17
CA ALA A 174 1.55 -3.66 11.29
C ALA A 174 1.15 -3.78 9.80
N PRO A 175 1.14 -4.97 9.17
CA PRO A 175 0.69 -5.09 7.78
C PRO A 175 -0.78 -4.71 7.57
N VAL A 176 -1.65 -5.10 8.50
CA VAL A 176 -3.09 -4.80 8.45
C VAL A 176 -3.32 -3.31 8.73
N ALA A 177 -2.64 -2.76 9.73
CA ALA A 177 -2.71 -1.33 10.03
C ALA A 177 -2.25 -0.49 8.82
N GLY A 178 -1.17 -0.91 8.15
CA GLY A 178 -0.68 -0.28 6.93
C GLY A 178 -1.71 -0.31 5.80
N GLN A 179 -2.40 -1.44 5.60
CA GLN A 179 -3.44 -1.56 4.58
C GLN A 179 -4.60 -0.60 4.85
N VAL A 180 -5.07 -0.52 6.10
CA VAL A 180 -6.12 0.41 6.51
C VAL A 180 -5.68 1.86 6.31
N ARG A 181 -4.44 2.22 6.71
CA ARG A 181 -3.88 3.56 6.47
C ARG A 181 -3.84 3.92 4.99
N ALA A 182 -3.37 3.00 4.14
CA ALA A 182 -3.30 3.22 2.69
C ALA A 182 -4.69 3.40 2.07
N MET A 183 -5.68 2.60 2.45
CA MET A 183 -7.05 2.73 1.97
C MET A 183 -7.68 4.06 2.42
N ARG A 184 -7.55 4.43 3.70
CA ARG A 184 -8.03 5.72 4.22
C ARG A 184 -7.38 6.89 3.50
N ALA A 185 -6.06 6.85 3.31
CA ALA A 185 -5.32 7.89 2.60
C ALA A 185 -5.80 8.01 1.15
N MET A 186 -6.06 6.90 0.46
CA MET A 186 -6.58 6.89 -0.90
C MET A 186 -7.94 7.60 -1.02
N ILE A 187 -8.83 7.39 -0.05
CA ILE A 187 -10.14 8.07 -0.01
C ILE A 187 -9.95 9.57 0.21
N HIS A 188 -9.15 9.97 1.20
CA HIS A 188 -8.82 11.39 1.44
C HIS A 188 -8.22 12.06 0.20
N LEU A 189 -7.30 11.39 -0.51
CA LEU A 189 -6.71 11.90 -1.74
C LEU A 189 -7.75 12.11 -2.84
N THR A 190 -8.72 11.21 -2.96
CA THR A 190 -9.82 11.32 -3.92
C THR A 190 -10.71 12.53 -3.65
N HIS A 191 -10.86 12.94 -2.38
CA HIS A 191 -11.58 14.14 -1.98
C HIS A 191 -10.72 15.42 -1.88
N GLY A 192 -9.41 15.33 -2.15
CA GLY A 192 -8.49 16.46 -2.03
C GLY A 192 -8.14 16.86 -0.59
N GLU A 193 -8.34 15.95 0.36
CA GLU A 193 -7.98 16.10 1.78
C GLU A 193 -6.52 15.70 2.01
N THR A 194 -5.61 16.39 1.32
CA THR A 194 -4.19 16.03 1.25
C THR A 194 -3.48 16.06 2.61
N ALA A 195 -3.93 16.90 3.53
CA ALA A 195 -3.39 16.97 4.89
C ALA A 195 -3.71 15.70 5.71
N GLU A 196 -4.94 15.19 5.62
CA GLU A 196 -5.32 13.95 6.33
C GLU A 196 -4.66 12.72 5.69
N ALA A 197 -4.59 12.68 4.35
CA ALA A 197 -3.83 11.65 3.66
C ALA A 197 -2.35 11.65 4.07
N LYS A 198 -1.72 12.83 4.22
CA LYS A 198 -0.32 12.96 4.63
C LYS A 198 -0.07 12.31 5.99
N LYS A 199 -0.88 12.62 7.01
CA LYS A 199 -0.74 12.03 8.36
C LYS A 199 -0.74 10.49 8.31
N LEU A 200 -1.63 9.91 7.51
CA LEU A 200 -1.75 8.46 7.38
C LEU A 200 -0.54 7.82 6.68
N VAL A 201 0.04 8.49 5.67
CA VAL A 201 1.19 7.93 4.93
C VAL A 201 2.54 8.17 5.61
N GLU A 202 2.61 9.07 6.58
CA GLU A 202 3.82 9.28 7.39
C GLU A 202 4.12 8.08 8.29
N ASP A 203 3.08 7.40 8.79
CA ASP A 203 3.18 6.17 9.58
C ASP A 203 3.20 4.88 8.72
N LEU A 204 3.17 5.03 7.38
CA LEU A 204 3.13 3.88 6.48
C LEU A 204 4.54 3.33 6.26
N GLU A 205 4.78 2.10 6.72
CA GLU A 205 6.04 1.43 6.48
C GLU A 205 6.14 1.01 5.00
N LEU A 206 7.05 1.61 4.24
CA LEU A 206 7.29 1.20 2.85
C LEU A 206 8.35 0.10 2.78
N GLY A 207 8.14 -0.89 1.92
CA GLY A 207 9.15 -1.91 1.57
C GLY A 207 9.19 -3.13 2.47
N LYS A 208 8.41 -3.18 3.56
CA LYS A 208 8.31 -4.35 4.46
C LYS A 208 7.20 -5.33 4.09
N GLN A 209 6.36 -4.98 3.11
CA GLN A 209 5.24 -5.83 2.69
C GLN A 209 5.78 -7.04 1.94
N GLN A 210 5.22 -8.21 2.23
CA GLN A 210 5.62 -9.45 1.54
C GLN A 210 5.09 -9.48 0.10
N GLU A 211 3.84 -9.06 -0.08
CA GLU A 211 3.18 -9.05 -1.39
C GLU A 211 3.65 -7.85 -2.26
N PRO A 212 4.11 -8.09 -3.51
CA PRO A 212 4.55 -7.03 -4.42
C PRO A 212 3.48 -5.97 -4.69
N LYS A 213 2.25 -6.39 -4.96
CA LYS A 213 1.14 -5.49 -5.29
C LYS A 213 0.83 -4.54 -4.14
N THR A 214 0.82 -5.03 -2.90
CA THR A 214 0.69 -4.17 -1.71
C THR A 214 1.85 -3.16 -1.59
N ARG A 215 3.12 -3.56 -1.86
CA ARG A 215 4.24 -2.60 -1.87
C ARG A 215 4.02 -1.47 -2.87
N VAL A 216 3.63 -1.81 -4.10
CA VAL A 216 3.37 -0.85 -5.18
C VAL A 216 2.22 0.08 -4.81
N MET A 217 1.13 -0.47 -4.28
CA MET A 217 -0.02 0.31 -3.82
C MET A 217 0.38 1.31 -2.73
N PHE A 218 1.14 0.87 -1.70
CA PHE A 218 1.57 1.74 -0.61
C PHE A 218 2.48 2.86 -1.12
N ALA A 219 3.45 2.54 -1.97
CA ALA A 219 4.33 3.52 -2.59
C ALA A 219 3.56 4.52 -3.46
N THR A 220 2.54 4.06 -4.18
CA THR A 220 1.70 4.90 -5.03
C THR A 220 0.87 5.90 -4.22
N VAL A 221 0.20 5.43 -3.16
CA VAL A 221 -0.61 6.27 -2.28
C VAL A 221 0.26 7.27 -1.51
N ALA A 222 1.38 6.80 -0.93
CA ALA A 222 2.33 7.66 -0.24
C ALA A 222 2.95 8.71 -1.19
N GLY A 223 3.34 8.28 -2.40
CA GLY A 223 3.88 9.15 -3.43
C GLY A 223 2.91 10.26 -3.82
N GLU A 224 1.63 9.95 -4.07
CA GLU A 224 0.63 10.98 -4.36
C GLU A 224 0.46 11.97 -3.20
N ALA A 225 0.34 11.45 -1.96
CA ALA A 225 0.18 12.30 -0.78
C ALA A 225 1.37 13.24 -0.58
N TRP A 226 2.59 12.72 -0.71
CA TRP A 226 3.82 13.52 -0.63
C TRP A 226 3.93 14.55 -1.75
N ALA A 227 3.60 14.18 -2.99
CA ALA A 227 3.60 15.10 -4.13
C ALA A 227 2.66 16.29 -3.90
N ARG A 228 1.47 16.01 -3.36
CA ARG A 228 0.42 17.03 -3.11
C ARG A 228 0.62 17.83 -1.82
N THR A 229 1.68 17.55 -1.06
CA THR A 229 1.99 18.22 0.21
C THR A 229 3.42 18.75 0.31
N GLY A 230 4.10 18.91 -0.83
CA GLY A 230 5.40 19.59 -0.93
C GLY A 230 6.62 18.68 -0.82
N GLN A 231 6.44 17.37 -0.72
CA GLN A 231 7.53 16.38 -0.73
C GLN A 231 7.66 15.73 -2.13
N ALA A 232 7.62 16.54 -3.18
CA ALA A 232 7.51 16.07 -4.56
C ALA A 232 8.72 15.25 -5.05
N GLN A 233 9.94 15.62 -4.65
CA GLN A 233 11.13 14.85 -5.02
C GLN A 233 11.10 13.45 -4.39
N LYS A 234 10.82 13.36 -3.09
CA LYS A 234 10.64 12.09 -2.37
C LYS A 234 9.55 11.23 -3.02
N ALA A 235 8.44 11.86 -3.40
CA ALA A 235 7.37 11.19 -4.14
C ALA A 235 7.86 10.60 -5.45
N LEU A 236 8.54 11.40 -6.28
CA LEU A 236 9.03 10.95 -7.57
C LEU A 236 10.06 9.82 -7.42
N ASP A 237 11.06 10.01 -6.55
CA ASP A 237 12.10 9.00 -6.28
C ASP A 237 11.49 7.66 -5.86
N THR A 238 10.43 7.70 -5.05
CA THR A 238 9.70 6.50 -4.59
C THR A 238 8.89 5.87 -5.72
N LEU A 239 8.18 6.68 -6.51
CA LEU A 239 7.33 6.21 -7.62
C LEU A 239 8.16 5.65 -8.78
N GLU A 240 9.41 6.08 -8.95
CA GLU A 240 10.33 5.58 -9.97
C GLU A 240 10.87 4.17 -9.69
N LEU A 241 10.73 3.67 -8.45
CA LEU A 241 11.11 2.30 -8.08
C LEU A 241 10.24 1.23 -8.74
N PHE A 242 9.05 1.60 -9.22
CA PHE A 242 8.06 0.67 -9.77
C PHE A 242 7.65 1.09 -11.17
N ASN A 243 7.59 0.18 -12.13
CA ASN A 243 7.17 0.48 -13.49
C ASN A 243 5.64 0.25 -13.67
N PRO A 244 4.83 1.28 -13.98
CA PRO A 244 3.39 1.12 -14.19
C PRO A 244 3.04 0.29 -15.44
N ASP A 245 3.96 0.23 -16.40
CA ASP A 245 3.75 -0.50 -17.65
C ASP A 245 4.07 -1.99 -17.50
N ASP A 246 4.54 -2.45 -16.33
CA ASP A 246 4.68 -3.88 -16.05
C ASP A 246 3.30 -4.55 -15.95
N ALA A 247 3.17 -5.77 -16.49
CA ALA A 247 1.93 -6.53 -16.49
C ALA A 247 1.37 -6.78 -15.07
N GLU A 248 2.25 -6.99 -14.09
CA GLU A 248 1.89 -7.20 -12.68
C GLU A 248 1.21 -5.97 -12.05
N ASN A 249 1.36 -4.79 -12.65
CA ASN A 249 0.83 -3.52 -12.15
C ASN A 249 -0.40 -3.03 -12.92
N GLU A 250 -0.96 -3.84 -13.81
CA GLU A 250 -2.06 -3.43 -14.70
C GLU A 250 -3.23 -2.78 -13.95
N GLU A 251 -3.69 -3.40 -12.86
CA GLU A 251 -4.81 -2.88 -12.08
C GLU A 251 -4.49 -1.56 -11.36
N LEU A 252 -3.21 -1.33 -11.01
CA LEU A 252 -2.76 -0.12 -10.32
C LEU A 252 -2.26 0.95 -11.29
N ARG A 253 -2.06 0.62 -12.57
CA ARG A 253 -1.47 1.48 -13.59
C ARG A 253 -2.13 2.87 -13.68
N PRO A 254 -3.47 3.02 -13.68
CA PRO A 254 -4.11 4.33 -13.63
C PRO A 254 -3.70 5.14 -12.40
N GLN A 255 -3.68 4.51 -11.23
CA GLN A 255 -3.33 5.18 -9.98
C GLN A 255 -1.85 5.57 -9.93
N MET A 256 -0.96 4.72 -10.45
CA MET A 256 0.48 4.99 -10.54
C MET A 256 0.77 6.19 -11.45
N TRP A 257 0.15 6.24 -12.63
CA TRP A 257 0.31 7.38 -13.53
C TRP A 257 -0.31 8.66 -12.97
N ARG A 258 -1.45 8.56 -12.27
CA ARG A 258 -2.04 9.68 -11.53
C ARG A 258 -1.07 10.23 -10.47
N ALA A 259 -0.50 9.38 -9.62
CA ALA A 259 0.45 9.80 -8.59
C ALA A 259 1.68 10.50 -9.19
N ARG A 260 2.21 9.95 -10.29
CA ARG A 260 3.31 10.57 -11.04
C ARG A 260 2.94 11.91 -11.66
N ALA A 261 1.73 12.06 -12.19
CA ALA A 261 1.28 13.33 -12.74
C ALA A 261 1.31 14.44 -11.66
N PHE A 262 0.88 14.14 -10.43
CA PHE A 262 1.03 15.07 -9.30
C PHE A 262 2.49 15.35 -8.95
N ALA A 263 3.35 14.32 -8.90
CA ALA A 263 4.77 14.47 -8.59
C ALA A 263 5.50 15.34 -9.62
N TYR A 264 5.33 15.06 -10.92
CA TYR A 264 5.91 15.86 -12.00
C TYR A 264 5.38 17.29 -11.99
N ALA A 265 4.09 17.49 -11.75
CA ALA A 265 3.51 18.83 -11.70
C ALA A 265 4.09 19.66 -10.56
N ALA A 266 4.24 19.07 -9.37
CA ALA A 266 4.83 19.72 -8.21
C ALA A 266 6.33 20.02 -8.39
N LEU A 267 7.03 19.30 -9.26
CA LEU A 267 8.41 19.58 -9.67
C LEU A 267 8.50 20.48 -10.91
N SER A 268 7.39 20.99 -11.42
CA SER A 268 7.32 21.77 -12.67
C SER A 268 7.90 21.06 -13.91
N ASP A 269 7.92 19.72 -13.91
CA ASP A 269 8.34 18.92 -15.06
C ASP A 269 7.19 18.77 -16.06
N GLN A 270 7.10 19.72 -16.99
CA GLN A 270 6.09 19.72 -18.05
C GLN A 270 6.14 18.45 -18.91
N LYS A 271 7.33 17.93 -19.21
CA LYS A 271 7.50 16.73 -20.04
C LYS A 271 6.99 15.50 -19.30
N GLY A 272 7.29 15.40 -18.00
CA GLY A 272 6.79 14.37 -17.11
C GLY A 272 5.27 14.39 -16.99
N VAL A 273 4.67 15.57 -16.77
CA VAL A 273 3.20 15.74 -16.72
C VAL A 273 2.56 15.31 -18.04
N GLY A 274 3.03 15.84 -19.18
CA GLY A 274 2.47 15.50 -20.49
C GLY A 274 2.61 14.01 -20.83
N ARG A 275 3.66 13.35 -20.34
CA ARG A 275 3.82 11.88 -20.48
C ARG A 275 2.81 11.12 -19.63
N ALA A 276 2.68 11.47 -18.35
CA ALA A 276 1.75 10.80 -17.43
C ALA A 276 0.29 10.98 -17.86
N LEU A 277 -0.10 12.18 -18.28
CA LEU A 277 -1.46 12.45 -18.78
C LEU A 277 -1.77 11.71 -20.08
N ARG A 278 -0.82 11.63 -21.02
CA ARG A 278 -1.02 10.81 -22.24
C ARG A 278 -1.22 9.34 -21.90
N LYS A 279 -0.40 8.78 -21.01
CA LYS A 279 -0.58 7.40 -20.54
C LYS A 279 -1.96 7.16 -19.92
N LEU A 280 -2.48 8.11 -19.14
CA LEU A 280 -3.85 8.05 -18.61
C LEU A 280 -4.90 8.12 -19.73
N ALA A 281 -4.72 9.01 -20.70
CA ALA A 281 -5.63 9.17 -21.83
C ALA A 281 -5.68 7.92 -22.73
N ASP A 282 -4.53 7.28 -22.95
CA ASP A 282 -4.40 6.05 -23.74
C ASP A 282 -5.19 4.89 -23.10
N MET A 283 -5.29 4.86 -21.76
CA MET A 283 -6.12 3.89 -21.04
C MET A 283 -7.61 4.26 -21.11
N ASN A 284 -7.94 5.50 -20.72
CA ASN A 284 -9.30 6.05 -20.82
C ASN A 284 -9.26 7.56 -20.61
N VAL A 285 -9.73 8.33 -21.60
CA VAL A 285 -9.75 9.80 -21.56
C VAL A 285 -10.52 10.36 -20.35
N GLN A 286 -11.51 9.64 -19.82
CA GLN A 286 -12.25 10.05 -18.61
C GLN A 286 -11.36 10.12 -17.37
N LEU A 287 -10.24 9.40 -17.33
CA LEU A 287 -9.26 9.48 -16.24
C LEU A 287 -8.62 10.87 -16.15
N LEU A 288 -8.65 11.67 -17.22
CA LEU A 288 -8.20 13.06 -17.18
C LEU A 288 -9.16 13.98 -16.43
N GLY A 289 -10.44 13.60 -16.33
CA GLY A 289 -11.49 14.39 -15.69
C GLY A 289 -11.19 14.74 -14.23
N MET A 290 -10.41 13.91 -13.55
CA MET A 290 -10.00 14.16 -12.16
C MET A 290 -9.08 15.36 -11.97
N PHE A 291 -8.40 15.82 -13.04
CA PHE A 291 -7.50 16.98 -12.99
C PHE A 291 -8.17 18.26 -13.47
N VAL A 292 -9.42 18.19 -13.92
CA VAL A 292 -10.13 19.33 -14.53
C VAL A 292 -11.24 19.80 -13.60
N GLY A 293 -11.19 21.07 -13.17
CA GLY A 293 -12.27 21.66 -12.36
C GLY A 293 -12.37 21.13 -10.93
N GLN A 294 -11.39 20.36 -10.46
CA GLN A 294 -11.32 19.89 -9.09
C GLN A 294 -10.58 20.90 -8.19
N LYS A 295 -11.01 20.98 -6.93
CA LYS A 295 -10.36 21.82 -5.92
C LYS A 295 -8.97 21.24 -5.59
N LYS A 296 -7.98 22.11 -5.35
CA LYS A 296 -6.61 21.74 -4.93
C LYS A 296 -5.85 20.85 -5.93
N ILE A 297 -6.07 21.06 -7.23
CA ILE A 297 -5.21 20.53 -8.29
C ILE A 297 -4.11 21.54 -8.61
N HIS A 298 -2.93 21.04 -8.96
CA HIS A 298 -1.81 21.90 -9.35
C HIS A 298 -2.13 22.65 -10.65
N PRO A 299 -1.96 23.99 -10.75
CA PRO A 299 -2.38 24.77 -11.91
C PRO A 299 -1.81 24.28 -13.25
N LEU A 300 -0.53 23.86 -13.25
CA LEU A 300 0.13 23.30 -14.42
C LEU A 300 -0.53 21.98 -14.87
N LEU A 301 -0.91 21.13 -13.92
CA LEU A 301 -1.54 19.83 -14.19
C LEU A 301 -2.94 20.02 -14.78
N GLU A 302 -3.73 20.94 -14.20
CA GLU A 302 -5.06 21.27 -14.71
C GLU A 302 -5.00 21.86 -16.13
N LYS A 303 -4.07 22.78 -16.39
CA LYS A 303 -3.89 23.39 -17.72
C LYS A 303 -3.57 22.34 -18.77
N GLU A 304 -2.62 21.45 -18.49
CA GLU A 304 -2.21 20.40 -19.43
C GLU A 304 -3.32 19.38 -19.65
N ALA A 305 -4.02 18.96 -18.59
CA ALA A 305 -5.16 18.05 -18.69
C ALA A 305 -6.30 18.66 -19.52
N LYS A 306 -6.65 19.94 -19.30
CA LYS A 306 -7.64 20.65 -20.12
C LYS A 306 -7.24 20.69 -21.59
N SER A 307 -5.98 21.02 -21.88
CA SER A 307 -5.48 21.06 -23.26
C SER A 307 -5.58 19.68 -23.93
N LEU A 308 -5.23 18.61 -23.21
CA LEU A 308 -5.28 17.26 -23.74
C LEU A 308 -6.72 16.79 -23.98
N VAL A 309 -7.64 17.04 -23.04
CA VAL A 309 -9.08 16.75 -23.20
C VAL A 309 -9.67 17.48 -24.41
N GLN A 310 -9.32 18.75 -24.60
CA GLN A 310 -9.76 19.54 -25.76
C GLN A 310 -9.25 18.96 -27.08
N LYS A 311 -7.96 18.60 -27.15
CA LYS A 311 -7.35 17.99 -28.35
C LYS A 311 -7.98 16.64 -28.71
N LEU A 312 -8.39 15.87 -27.71
CA LEU A 312 -9.01 14.55 -27.90
C LEU A 312 -10.54 14.61 -28.12
N GLY A 313 -11.14 15.81 -28.16
CA GLY A 313 -12.57 15.98 -28.40
C GLY A 313 -13.47 15.50 -27.25
N ALA A 314 -12.91 15.18 -26.09
CA ALA A 314 -13.63 14.61 -24.94
C ALA A 314 -14.09 15.69 -23.94
N VAL A 315 -14.47 16.87 -24.43
CA VAL A 315 -14.87 18.01 -23.56
C VAL A 315 -16.20 17.69 -22.88
N PRO A 316 -16.27 17.63 -21.52
CA PRO A 316 -17.55 17.57 -20.83
C PRO A 316 -18.31 18.87 -21.11
N ARG A 317 -19.51 18.78 -21.71
CA ARG A 317 -20.33 19.96 -21.97
C ARG A 317 -20.68 20.64 -20.64
N PRO A 318 -20.43 21.95 -20.47
CA PRO A 318 -20.82 22.64 -19.25
C PRO A 318 -22.34 22.53 -19.07
N LYS A 319 -22.78 22.04 -17.90
CA LYS A 319 -24.18 22.11 -17.49
C LYS A 319 -24.55 23.58 -17.40
N MET A 320 -25.27 24.09 -18.42
CA MET A 320 -25.88 25.41 -18.36
C MET A 320 -26.83 25.42 -17.15
N MET A 321 -26.47 26.18 -16.11
CA MET A 321 -27.44 26.54 -15.07
C MET A 321 -28.51 27.39 -15.75
N ARG A 322 -29.70 26.80 -15.89
CA ARG A 322 -30.88 27.51 -16.38
C ARG A 322 -31.19 28.59 -15.33
N GLN A 323 -30.76 29.81 -15.61
CA GLN A 323 -31.11 30.97 -14.81
C GLN A 323 -32.64 31.06 -14.84
N LYS A 324 -33.28 30.88 -13.68
CA LYS A 324 -34.72 31.08 -13.55
C LYS A 324 -34.97 32.56 -13.80
N LEU A 325 -35.63 32.87 -14.91
CA LEU A 325 -36.33 34.14 -15.12
C LEU A 325 -37.56 34.19 -14.23
#